data_AF-A0A357R3Q7-F1
#
_entry.id   AF-A0A357R3Q7-F1
#
_cell.length_a   1.000
_cell.length_b   1.000
_cell.length_c   1.000
_cell.angle_alpha   90.00
_cell.angle_beta   90.00
_cell.angle_gamma   90.00
#
_symmetry.space_group_name_H-M   'P 1'
#
loop_
_entity.id
_entity.type
_entity.pdbx_description
1 polymer ?
#
loop_
_entity_poly.entity_id
_entity_poly.type
_entity_poly.pdbx_seq_one_letter_code
_entity_poly.pdbx_strand_id
1 'polypeptide(L)' 'LCRLELSRGCCSRAELAALIVTNGNLSLLGRGGVSLNIVTDHAYIARRLYKLLKQEFGLAPAILAR' A
#
# COMPACT_ATOMS: atom_id res chain seq x y z
N LEU A 1 5.75 -8.19 -12.66
CA LEU A 1 5.93 -6.95 -11.87
C LEU A 1 5.99 -7.24 -10.38
N CYS A 2 4.93 -7.79 -9.80
CA CYS A 2 4.85 -8.09 -8.36
C CYS A 2 5.95 -9.05 -7.81
N ARG A 3 6.52 -9.92 -8.66
CA ARG A 3 7.66 -10.82 -8.35
C ARG A 3 9.05 -10.21 -8.55
N LEU A 4 9.16 -8.99 -9.10
CA LEU A 4 10.44 -8.31 -9.28
C LEU A 4 10.80 -7.56 -8.00
N GLU A 5 12.03 -7.74 -7.54
CA GLU A 5 12.60 -6.93 -6.48
C GLU A 5 12.97 -5.57 -7.07
N LEU A 6 12.17 -4.55 -6.78
CA LEU A 6 12.49 -3.19 -7.17
C LEU A 6 13.61 -2.68 -6.25
N SER A 7 14.85 -2.78 -6.75
CA SER A 7 16.06 -2.42 -6.00
C SER A 7 16.26 -0.90 -5.82
N ARG A 8 15.48 -0.06 -6.51
CA ARG A 8 15.59 1.41 -6.41
C ARG A 8 14.39 1.98 -5.66
N GLY A 9 14.65 2.75 -4.60
CA GLY A 9 13.61 3.38 -3.79
C GLY A 9 12.64 4.26 -4.58
N CYS A 10 13.11 4.93 -5.66
CA CYS A 10 12.22 5.71 -6.53
C CYS A 10 11.15 4.85 -7.22
N CYS A 11 11.51 3.64 -7.64
CA CYS A 11 10.59 2.71 -8.28
C CYS A 11 9.64 2.11 -7.24
N SER A 12 10.13 1.78 -6.03
CA SER A 12 9.31 1.24 -4.94
C SER A 12 8.23 2.23 -4.50
N ARG A 13 8.56 3.52 -4.40
CA ARG A 13 7.59 4.59 -4.12
C ARG A 13 6.59 4.77 -5.26
N ALA A 14 7.04 4.69 -6.51
CA ALA A 14 6.15 4.78 -7.67
C ALA A 14 5.17 3.59 -7.75
N GLU A 15 5.65 2.36 -7.48
CA GLU A 15 4.80 1.17 -7.42
C GLU A 15 3.77 1.30 -6.29
N LEU A 16 4.20 1.73 -5.10
CA LEU A 16 3.30 1.96 -3.98
C LEU A 16 2.26 3.04 -4.29
N ALA A 17 2.66 4.17 -4.89
CA ALA A 17 1.75 5.23 -5.28
C ALA A 17 0.72 4.74 -6.31
N ALA A 18 1.16 3.97 -7.31
CA ALA A 18 0.25 3.37 -8.29
C ALA A 18 -0.76 2.45 -7.62
N LEU A 19 -0.32 1.56 -6.71
CA LEU A 19 -1.19 0.65 -5.97
C LEU A 19 -2.19 1.39 -5.06
N ILE A 20 -1.75 2.45 -4.38
CA ILE A 20 -2.63 3.28 -3.55
C ILE A 20 -3.66 4.00 -4.41
N VAL A 21 -3.30 4.50 -5.59
CA VAL A 21 -4.25 5.20 -6.48
C VAL A 21 -5.24 4.25 -7.14
N THR A 22 -4.80 3.04 -7.51
CA THR A 22 -5.67 2.06 -8.19
C THR A 22 -6.58 1.29 -7.24
N ASN A 23 -6.10 0.95 -6.05
CA ASN A 23 -6.82 0.09 -5.10
C ASN A 23 -7.17 0.78 -3.78
N GLY A 24 -6.64 1.99 -3.54
CA GLY A 24 -6.83 2.71 -2.29
C GLY A 24 -8.00 3.68 -2.34
N ASN A 25 -8.83 3.57 -1.31
CA ASN A 25 -9.84 4.54 -0.94
C ASN A 25 -9.29 5.41 0.19
N LEU A 26 -9.06 6.69 -0.10
CA LEU A 26 -8.68 7.68 0.91
C LEU A 26 -9.94 8.34 1.46
N SER A 27 -10.27 8.05 2.72
CA SER A 27 -11.37 8.66 3.45
C SER A 27 -10.83 9.74 4.38
N LEU A 28 -11.25 10.98 4.16
CA LEU A 28 -10.95 12.11 5.03
C LEU A 28 -11.97 12.12 6.18
N LEU A 29 -11.56 11.73 7.37
CA LEU A 29 -12.36 11.88 8.58
C LEU A 29 -12.23 13.33 9.08
N GLY A 30 -13.36 13.95 9.44
CA GLY A 30 -13.37 15.29 10.04
C GLY A 30 -12.41 15.38 11.24
N ARG A 31 -11.92 16.60 11.53
CA ARG A 31 -10.85 16.90 12.52
C ARG A 31 -9.44 16.43 12.11
N GLY A 32 -9.14 16.36 10.82
CA GLY A 32 -7.79 16.07 10.32
C GLY A 32 -7.40 14.59 10.34
N GLY A 33 -8.37 13.69 10.52
CA GLY A 33 -8.13 12.25 10.40
C GLY A 33 -8.08 11.84 8.92
N VAL A 34 -7.11 11.02 8.55
CA VAL A 34 -7.04 10.42 7.21
C VAL A 34 -7.03 8.91 7.37
N SER A 35 -7.96 8.22 6.72
CA SER A 35 -8.03 6.76 6.67
C SER A 35 -7.76 6.30 5.25
N LEU A 36 -6.81 5.39 5.08
CA LEU A 36 -6.51 4.76 3.81
C LEU A 36 -6.95 3.29 3.88
N ASN A 37 -7.97 2.94 3.11
CA ASN A 37 -8.49 1.59 3.00
C ASN A 37 -8.16 1.02 1.62
N ILE A 38 -7.48 -0.12 1.56
CA ILE A 38 -7.04 -0.72 0.29
C ILE A 38 -7.71 -2.08 0.18
N VAL A 39 -8.55 -2.25 -0.84
CA VAL A 39 -9.30 -3.49 -1.08
C VAL A 39 -8.74 -4.15 -2.34
N THR A 40 -8.42 -5.44 -2.23
CA THR A 40 -7.79 -6.22 -3.31
C THR A 40 -8.20 -7.68 -3.19
N ASP A 41 -8.68 -8.26 -4.28
CA ASP A 41 -9.00 -9.70 -4.37
C ASP A 41 -7.76 -10.60 -4.36
N HIS A 42 -6.58 -10.04 -4.63
CA HIS A 42 -5.34 -10.79 -4.73
C HIS A 42 -4.50 -10.66 -3.46
N ALA A 43 -4.43 -11.73 -2.67
CA ALA A 43 -3.60 -11.79 -1.46
C ALA A 43 -2.11 -11.45 -1.70
N TYR A 44 -1.61 -11.68 -2.91
CA TYR A 44 -0.23 -11.32 -3.27
C TYR A 44 -0.02 -9.80 -3.27
N ILE A 45 -0.99 -9.03 -3.78
CA ILE A 45 -0.94 -7.56 -3.82
C ILE A 45 -0.93 -7.01 -2.40
N ALA A 46 -1.81 -7.53 -1.52
CA ALA A 46 -1.85 -7.14 -0.11
C ALA A 46 -0.49 -7.34 0.60
N ARG A 47 0.17 -8.48 0.37
CA ARG A 47 1.50 -8.76 0.94
C ARG A 47 2.58 -7.84 0.37
N ARG A 48 2.53 -7.54 -0.94
CA ARG A 48 3.47 -6.61 -1.58
C ARG A 48 3.34 -5.21 -1.00
N LEU A 49 2.10 -4.74 -0.85
CA LEU A 49 1.81 -3.42 -0.30
C LEU A 49 2.27 -3.31 1.17
N TYR A 50 2.05 -4.34 1.98
CA TYR A 50 2.56 -4.42 3.35
C TYR A 50 4.09 -4.29 3.39
N LYS A 51 4.81 -5.03 2.54
CA LYS A 51 6.27 -4.94 2.45
C LYS A 51 6.74 -3.55 2.04
N LEU A 52 6.13 -2.96 1.00
CA LEU A 52 6.48 -1.62 0.50
C LEU A 52 6.24 -0.54 1.56
N LEU A 53 5.10 -0.57 2.25
CA LEU A 53 4.79 0.37 3.34
C LEU A 53 5.76 0.24 4.50
N LYS A 54 6.12 -0.99 4.86
CA LYS A 54 7.10 -1.26 5.92
C LYS A 54 8.51 -0.81 5.53
N GLN A 55 8.91 -0.98 4.26
CA GLN A 55 10.25 -0.60 3.78
C GLN A 55 10.41 0.91 3.57
N GLU A 56 9.44 1.57 2.94
CA GLU A 56 9.54 3.00 2.60
C GLU A 56 9.16 3.92 3.76
N PHE A 57 8.16 3.54 4.56
CA PHE A 57 7.61 4.41 5.62
C PHE A 57 7.83 3.88 7.03
N GLY A 58 8.34 2.65 7.20
CA GLY A 58 8.49 2.04 8.53
C GLY A 58 7.16 1.79 9.24
N LEU A 59 6.03 1.89 8.52
CA LEU A 59 4.69 1.72 9.09
C LEU A 59 4.34 0.24 9.17
N ALA A 60 3.55 -0.13 10.18
CA ALA A 60 2.97 -1.47 10.31
C ALA A 60 1.48 -1.43 9.92
N PRO A 61 1.13 -1.53 8.62
CA PRO A 61 -0.25 -1.53 8.19
C PRO A 61 -0.94 -2.83 8.63
N ALA A 62 -2.20 -2.73 9.07
CA ALA A 62 -3.01 -3.88 9.41
C ALA A 62 -3.64 -4.48 8.14
N ILE A 63 -3.48 -5.79 7.93
CA ILE A 63 -4.14 -6.52 6.85
C ILE A 63 -5.36 -7.23 7.44
N LEU A 64 -6.55 -6.91 6.93
CA LEU A 64 -7.79 -7.60 7.28
C LEU A 64 -8.22 -8.40 6.05
N ALA A 65 -8.32 -9.72 6.19
CA ALA A 65 -8.93 -10.61 5.20
C ALA A 65 -10.31 -11.02 5.73
N ARG A 66 -11.32 -10.96 4.88
CA ARG A 66 -12.71 -11.31 5.22
C ARG A 66 -13.19 -12.44 4.35
#